data_AF-A0A956AG53-F1
#
_entry.id   AF-A0A956AG53-F1
#
_cell.length_a   1.000
_cell.length_b   1.000
_cell.length_c   1.000
_cell.angle_alpha   90.00
_cell.angle_beta   90.00
_cell.angle_gamma   90.00
#
_symmetry.space_group_name_H-M   'P 1'
#
loop_
_entity.id
_entity.type
_entity.pdbx_description
1 polymer ?
#
loop_
_entity_poly.entity_id
_entity_poly.type
_entity_poly.pdbx_seq_one_letter_code
_entity_poly.pdbx_strand_id
1 'polypeptide(L)'
;MNTRMAGIALLLLPVSAHAEGEVRYDKGFVIQDGEAYKLKLGGRVQTRYQLTMADQGDADRENSQHFAIQRARIKASGTVLDPDLSFAFQADF
;
A
#
# COMPACT_ATOMS: atom_id res chain seq x y z
N MET A 1 27.16 -38.29 -53.05
CA MET A 1 27.11 -36.84 -52.78
C MET A 1 25.69 -36.49 -52.38
N ASN A 2 25.40 -36.46 -51.07
CA ASN A 2 24.08 -36.06 -50.56
C ASN A 2 24.24 -34.85 -49.63
N THR A 3 23.65 -33.74 -50.05
CA THR A 3 23.72 -32.41 -49.47
C THR A 3 22.97 -32.36 -48.14
N ARG A 4 23.65 -31.91 -47.08
CA ARG A 4 23.05 -31.64 -45.77
C ARG A 4 22.23 -30.35 -45.83
N MET A 5 20.91 -30.45 -45.64
CA MET A 5 20.05 -29.30 -45.35
C MET A 5 20.27 -28.91 -43.89
N ALA A 6 20.90 -27.76 -43.66
CA ALA A 6 20.97 -27.13 -42.34
C ALA A 6 19.67 -26.34 -42.10
N GLY A 7 18.81 -26.85 -41.22
CA GLY A 7 17.63 -26.13 -40.76
C GLY A 7 18.04 -24.97 -39.85
N ILE A 8 17.69 -23.74 -40.25
CA ILE A 8 17.85 -22.53 -39.46
C ILE A 8 16.89 -22.64 -38.26
N ALA A 9 17.44 -22.81 -37.07
CA ALA A 9 16.70 -22.67 -35.83
C ALA A 9 16.34 -21.19 -35.63
N LEU A 10 15.08 -20.85 -35.88
CA LEU A 10 14.51 -19.54 -35.57
C LEU A 10 14.48 -19.39 -34.03
N LEU A 11 15.45 -18.69 -33.47
CA LEU A 11 15.46 -18.27 -32.06
C LEU A 11 14.26 -17.33 -31.84
N LEU A 12 13.18 -17.87 -31.28
CA LEU A 12 12.10 -17.08 -30.69
C LEU A 12 12.69 -16.35 -29.47
N LEU A 13 13.14 -15.12 -29.69
CA LEU A 13 13.44 -14.21 -28.58
C LEU A 13 12.14 -14.04 -27.77
N PRO A 14 12.19 -14.12 -26.42
CA PRO A 14 11.03 -13.76 -25.61
C PRO A 14 10.72 -12.29 -25.89
N VAL A 15 9.55 -12.03 -26.47
CA VAL A 15 8.94 -10.71 -26.43
C VAL A 15 8.81 -10.35 -24.96
N SER A 16 9.54 -9.33 -24.50
CA SER A 16 9.33 -8.74 -23.18
C SER A 16 7.88 -8.29 -23.13
N ALA A 17 7.04 -9.09 -22.46
CA ALA A 17 5.73 -8.64 -22.04
C ALA A 17 6.00 -7.49 -21.07
N HIS A 18 5.84 -6.26 -21.54
CA HIS A 18 5.69 -5.12 -20.65
C HIS A 18 4.46 -5.44 -19.80
N ALA A 19 4.69 -5.85 -18.55
CA ALA A 19 3.61 -6.04 -17.60
C ALA A 19 2.90 -4.68 -17.51
N GLU A 20 1.64 -4.63 -17.95
CA GLU A 20 0.84 -3.42 -17.80
C GLU A 20 0.80 -3.07 -16.31
N GLY A 21 1.13 -1.82 -15.98
CA GLY A 21 1.11 -1.35 -14.61
C GLY A 21 -0.27 -1.61 -13.98
N GLU A 22 -0.31 -2.37 -12.89
CA GLU A 22 -1.53 -2.68 -12.15
C GLU A 22 -1.73 -1.64 -11.04
N VAL A 23 -2.92 -1.05 -11.01
CA VAL A 23 -3.38 -0.22 -9.88
C VAL A 23 -4.54 -0.93 -9.19
N ARG A 24 -4.36 -1.22 -7.90
CA ARG A 24 -5.39 -1.90 -7.09
C ARG A 24 -5.57 -1.25 -5.73
N TYR A 25 -6.71 -1.53 -5.11
CA TYR A 25 -7.02 -1.08 -3.76
C TYR A 25 -7.05 -2.26 -2.78
N ASP A 26 -6.17 -2.23 -1.78
CA ASP A 26 -6.10 -3.19 -0.66
C ASP A 26 -5.81 -2.43 0.64
N LYS A 27 -6.89 -1.89 1.23
CA LYS A 27 -6.85 -1.04 2.45
C LYS A 27 -5.85 0.13 2.29
N GLY A 28 -5.76 0.65 1.07
CA GLY A 28 -4.71 1.53 0.57
C GLY A 28 -4.51 1.31 -0.93
N PHE A 29 -3.77 2.19 -1.58
CA PHE A 29 -3.46 2.09 -3.00
C PHE A 29 -2.19 1.27 -3.20
N VAL A 30 -2.23 0.31 -4.11
CA VAL A 30 -1.07 -0.45 -4.55
C VAL A 30 -0.90 -0.22 -6.04
N ILE A 31 0.26 0.30 -6.41
CA ILE A 31 0.71 0.51 -7.79
C ILE A 31 1.85 -0.47 -8.00
N GLN A 32 1.76 -1.32 -9.01
CA GLN A 32 2.76 -2.34 -9.30
C GLN A 32 3.07 -2.35 -10.79
N ASP A 33 4.35 -2.44 -11.13
CA ASP A 33 4.83 -2.61 -12.49
C ASP A 33 5.86 -3.76 -12.49
N GLY A 34 5.45 -4.89 -13.06
CA GLY A 34 6.19 -6.15 -12.99
C GLY A 34 6.45 -6.64 -11.56
N GLU A 35 7.62 -7.26 -11.36
CA GLU A 35 8.07 -7.74 -10.05
C GLU A 35 9.02 -6.75 -9.34
N ALA A 36 9.73 -5.92 -10.12
CA ALA A 36 10.75 -5.01 -9.61
C ALA A 36 10.18 -3.77 -8.92
N TYR A 37 9.04 -3.26 -9.39
CA TYR A 37 8.49 -1.98 -8.93
C TYR A 37 7.14 -2.16 -8.26
N LYS A 38 7.08 -1.76 -6.99
CA LYS A 38 5.84 -1.78 -6.22
C LYS A 38 5.80 -0.59 -5.28
N LEU A 39 4.66 0.09 -5.22
CA LEU A 39 4.37 1.15 -4.27
C LEU A 39 3.03 0.85 -3.58
N LYS A 40 3.03 0.76 -2.26
CA LYS A 40 1.83 0.70 -1.41
C LYS A 40 1.73 1.98 -0.60
N LEU A 41 0.68 2.75 -0.85
CA LEU A 41 0.29 3.93 -0.10
C LEU A 41 -0.90 3.57 0.79
N GLY A 42 -0.78 3.83 2.08
CA GLY A 42 -1.84 3.56 3.04
C GLY A 42 -1.78 4.49 4.24
N GLY A 43 -2.76 4.35 5.11
CA GLY A 43 -2.81 5.12 6.34
C GLY A 43 -3.82 4.56 7.32
N ARG A 44 -3.79 5.09 8.53
CA ARG A 44 -4.81 4.83 9.56
C ARG A 44 -5.12 6.11 10.31
N VAL A 45 -6.39 6.29 10.65
CA VAL A 45 -6.85 7.36 11.54
C VAL A 45 -7.52 6.71 12.73
N GLN A 46 -7.12 7.10 13.93
CA GLN A 46 -7.69 6.64 15.19
C GLN A 46 -8.48 7.79 15.81
N THR A 47 -9.80 7.64 15.89
CA THR A 47 -10.69 8.59 16.53
C THR A 47 -11.12 8.06 17.90
N ARG A 48 -11.45 8.98 18.81
CA ARG A 48 -12.03 8.66 20.11
C ARG A 48 -13.21 9.58 20.35
N TYR A 49 -14.33 8.97 20.73
CA TYR A 49 -15.48 9.65 21.29
C TYR A 49 -15.56 9.29 22.78
N GLN A 50 -15.74 10.29 23.63
CA GLN A 50 -15.89 10.14 25.06
C GLN A 50 -17.14 10.90 25.53
N LEU A 51 -18.02 10.19 26.22
CA LEU A 51 -19.17 10.75 26.91
C LEU A 51 -18.92 10.58 28.41
N THR A 52 -18.96 11.68 29.15
CA THR A 52 -18.88 11.68 30.60
C THR A 52 -20.25 12.08 31.13
N MET A 53 -20.94 11.14 31.77
CA MET A 53 -22.23 11.41 32.43
C MET A 53 -21.96 11.87 33.86
N ALA A 54 -22.69 12.89 34.31
CA ALA A 54 -22.68 13.27 35.71
C ALA A 54 -23.44 12.24 36.55
N ASP A 55 -22.89 11.87 37.71
CA ASP A 55 -23.57 10.99 38.66
C ASP A 55 -24.80 11.71 39.26
N GLN A 56 -25.88 10.95 39.47
CA GLN A 56 -27.09 11.45 40.13
C GLN A 56 -26.77 11.83 41.59
N GLY A 57 -26.45 13.10 41.82
CA GLY A 57 -26.17 13.62 43.16
C GLY A 57 -25.44 14.96 43.16
N ASP A 58 -24.67 15.27 42.11
CA ASP A 58 -24.01 16.57 41.93
C ASP A 58 -24.87 17.45 41.02
N ALA A 59 -25.64 18.37 41.61
CA ALA A 59 -26.49 19.31 40.86
C ALA A 59 -25.70 20.27 39.95
N ASP A 60 -24.38 20.40 40.16
CA ASP A 60 -23.49 21.30 39.44
C ASP A 60 -22.64 20.61 38.35
N ARG A 61 -22.77 19.29 38.15
CA ARG A 61 -22.03 18.58 37.09
C ARG A 61 -22.88 18.44 35.83
N GLU A 62 -22.42 19.08 34.75
CA GLU A 62 -22.97 18.90 33.41
C GLU A 62 -22.36 17.67 32.73
N ASN A 63 -23.18 17.00 31.89
CA ASN A 63 -22.68 15.99 30.97
C ASN A 63 -21.70 16.63 29.99
N SER A 64 -20.55 15.97 29.74
CA SER A 64 -19.59 16.45 28.75
C SER A 64 -19.38 15.42 27.64
N GLN A 65 -19.24 15.93 26.42
CA GLN A 65 -18.88 15.15 25.24
C GLN A 65 -17.55 15.64 24.67
N HIS A 66 -16.69 14.72 24.27
CA HIS A 66 -15.41 15.03 23.66
C HIS A 66 -15.16 14.11 22.47
N PHE A 67 -14.79 14.71 21.34
CA PHE A 67 -14.35 14.01 20.14
C PHE A 67 -12.94 14.45 19.79
N ALA A 68 -12.05 13.48 19.59
CA ALA A 68 -10.66 13.75 19.23
C ALA A 68 -10.14 12.75 18.20
N ILE A 69 -9.30 13.23 17.29
CA ILE A 69 -8.42 12.39 16.49
C ILE A 69 -7.17 12.17 17.32
N GLN A 70 -6.98 10.93 17.79
CA GLN A 70 -5.88 10.58 18.69
C GLN A 70 -4.58 10.33 17.94
N ARG A 71 -4.69 9.82 16.72
CA ARG A 71 -3.54 9.52 15.88
C ARG A 71 -3.94 9.45 14.42
N ALA A 72 -3.18 10.10 13.56
CA ALA A 72 -3.19 9.83 12.13
C ALA A 72 -1.83 9.29 11.71
N ARG A 73 -1.82 8.31 10.82
CA ARG A 73 -0.58 7.76 10.26
C ARG A 73 -0.73 7.61 8.76
N ILE A 74 0.27 8.05 8.04
CA ILE A 74 0.44 7.81 6.60
C ILE A 74 1.68 6.94 6.42
N LYS A 75 1.59 5.95 5.52
CA LYS A 75 2.68 5.04 5.19
C LYS A 75 2.79 4.88 3.68
N ALA A 76 4.01 4.99 3.17
CA ALA A 76 4.39 4.59 1.83
C ALA A 76 5.44 3.48 1.94
N SER A 77 5.30 2.39 1.20
CA SER A 77 6.29 1.31 1.20
C SER A 77 6.32 0.57 -0.12
N GLY A 78 7.45 -0.01 -0.49
CA GLY A 78 7.58 -0.58 -1.81
C GLY A 78 8.91 -1.23 -2.10
N THR A 79 9.10 -1.61 -3.36
CA THR A 79 10.35 -2.12 -3.95
C THR A 79 10.71 -1.29 -5.17
N VAL A 80 12.01 -1.14 -5.44
CA VAL A 80 12.52 -0.40 -6.59
C VAL A 80 13.73 -1.13 -7.16
N LEU A 81 13.80 -1.27 -8.49
CA LEU A 81 14.85 -1.96 -9.26
C LEU A 81 14.90 -3.48 -9.06
N ASP A 82 14.90 -3.92 -7.80
CA ASP A 82 15.02 -5.32 -7.40
C ASP A 82 13.97 -5.63 -6.31
N PRO A 83 13.28 -6.79 -6.36
CA PRO A 83 12.37 -7.24 -5.30
C PRO A 83 13.00 -7.27 -3.89
N ASP A 84 14.31 -7.44 -3.81
CA ASP A 84 15.08 -7.48 -2.57
C ASP A 84 15.41 -6.07 -2.03
N LEU A 85 15.32 -5.03 -2.87
CA LEU A 85 15.54 -3.64 -2.46
C LEU A 85 14.20 -2.96 -2.12
N SER A 86 13.89 -2.89 -0.83
CA SER A 86 12.66 -2.30 -0.33
C SER A 86 12.84 -0.97 0.42
N PHE A 87 11.79 -0.15 0.42
CA PHE A 87 11.73 1.12 1.15
C PHE A 87 10.45 1.23 1.99
N ALA A 88 10.50 2.05 3.04
CA ALA A 88 9.33 2.43 3.82
C ALA A 88 9.47 3.84 4.40
N PHE A 89 8.46 4.67 4.17
CA PHE A 89 8.28 5.98 4.78
C PHE A 89 7.02 5.97 5.66
N GLN A 90 7.09 6.59 6.83
CA GLN A 90 5.97 6.73 7.74
C GLN A 90 5.97 8.13 8.34
N ALA A 91 4.79 8.73 8.41
CA ALA A 91 4.52 9.97 9.15
C ALA A 91 3.39 9.72 10.14
N ASP A 92 3.56 10.19 11.38
CA ASP A 92 2.58 10.11 12.46
C ASP A 92 2.19 11.53 12.91
N PHE A 93 0.90 11.73 13.20
CA PHE A 93 0.29 12.98 13.66
C PHE A 93 -0.66 12.70 14.83
#